data_AF-A0A9D2PAW0-F1
#
_entry.id   AF-A0A9D2PAW0-F1
#
_cell.length_a   1.000
_cell.length_b   1.000
_cell.length_c   1.000
_cell.angle_alpha   90.00
_cell.angle_beta   90.00
_cell.angle_gamma   90.00
#
_symmetry.space_group_name_H-M   'P 1'
#
loop_
_entity.id
_entity.type
_entity.pdbx_description
1 polymer ?
#
loop_
_entity_poly.entity_id
_entity_poly.type
_entity_poly.pdbx_seq_one_letter_code
_entity_poly.pdbx_strand_id
1 'polypeptide(L)'
;ETLERITSDYGTQLRMNRSIQAEGSFANIKEDMEFRRYLYRGNVNVTAQSILLAIGYNINKLHHKIQAGRTGRHLFPLKQTA
;
A
#
# COMPACT_ATOMS: atom_id res chain seq x y z
N GLU A 1 27.04 -5.69 -6.72
CA GLU A 1 25.72 -6.28 -7.05
C GLU A 1 24.54 -5.73 -6.21
N THR A 2 24.39 -6.06 -4.91
CA THR A 2 23.19 -5.64 -4.13
C THR A 2 23.08 -4.13 -3.95
N LEU A 3 24.19 -3.46 -3.64
CA LEU A 3 24.20 -2.01 -3.46
C LEU A 3 23.79 -1.29 -4.75
N GLU A 4 24.36 -1.69 -5.88
CA GLU A 4 24.06 -1.14 -7.22
C GLU A 4 22.58 -1.29 -7.57
N ARG A 5 21.95 -2.43 -7.26
CA ARG A 5 20.51 -2.62 -7.48
C ARG A 5 19.67 -1.66 -6.65
N ILE A 6 20.06 -1.41 -5.39
CA ILE A 6 19.33 -0.54 -4.45
C ILE A 6 19.50 0.94 -4.78
N THR A 7 20.68 1.34 -5.25
CA THR A 7 21.03 2.75 -5.54
C THR A 7 20.73 3.16 -6.97
N SER A 8 20.54 2.22 -7.91
CA SER A 8 20.07 2.52 -9.26
C SER A 8 18.78 3.36 -9.24
N ASP A 9 18.53 4.12 -10.31
CA ASP A 9 17.30 4.92 -10.43
C ASP A 9 16.04 4.06 -10.28
N TYR A 10 16.04 2.88 -10.91
CA TYR A 10 14.93 1.93 -10.79
C TYR A 10 14.78 1.39 -9.36
N GLY A 11 15.89 1.03 -8.70
CA GLY A 11 15.88 0.58 -7.31
C GLY A 11 15.38 1.66 -6.34
N THR A 12 15.82 2.91 -6.55
CA THR A 12 15.37 4.07 -5.78
C THR A 12 13.89 4.34 -6.00
N GLN A 13 13.40 4.23 -7.24
CA GLN A 13 11.98 4.32 -7.55
C GLN A 13 11.16 3.25 -6.81
N LEU A 14 11.60 2.00 -6.83
CA LEU A 14 10.93 0.90 -6.14
C LEU A 14 10.87 1.14 -4.62
N ARG A 15 11.97 1.59 -4.00
CA ARG A 15 12.01 1.91 -2.56
C ARG A 15 11.04 3.02 -2.18
N MET A 16 11.05 4.13 -2.93
CA MET A 16 10.11 5.23 -2.72
C MET A 16 8.66 4.75 -2.86
N ASN A 17 8.36 3.99 -3.91
CA ASN A 17 7.02 3.45 -4.14
C ASN A 17 6.58 2.49 -3.04
N ARG A 18 7.48 1.63 -2.55
CA ARG A 18 7.18 0.76 -1.41
C ARG A 18 6.81 1.57 -0.17
N SER A 19 7.51 2.66 0.10
CA SER A 19 7.19 3.57 1.22
C SER A 19 5.80 4.18 1.05
N ILE A 20 5.54 4.80 -0.11
CA ILE A 20 4.26 5.45 -0.43
C ILE A 20 3.09 4.45 -0.34
N GLN A 21 3.27 3.25 -0.90
CA GLN A 21 2.24 2.23 -0.93
C GLN A 21 1.96 1.65 0.46
N ALA A 22 3.00 1.40 1.28
CA ALA A 22 2.82 0.90 2.63
C ALA A 22 2.12 1.96 3.51
N GLU A 23 2.66 3.17 3.56
CA GLU A 23 2.12 4.27 4.36
C GLU A 23 0.70 4.63 3.96
N GLY A 24 0.45 4.84 2.66
CA GLY A 24 -0.88 5.17 2.16
C GLY A 24 -1.91 4.06 2.40
N SER A 25 -1.50 2.78 2.37
CA SER A 25 -2.43 1.69 2.70
C SER A 25 -2.82 1.72 4.18
N PHE A 26 -1.87 1.95 5.08
CA PHE A 26 -2.17 2.04 6.52
C PHE A 26 -2.93 3.32 6.89
N ALA A 27 -2.64 4.45 6.23
CA ALA A 27 -3.38 5.70 6.43
C ALA A 27 -4.86 5.50 6.09
N ASN A 28 -5.17 4.97 4.91
CA ASN A 28 -6.55 4.69 4.49
C ASN A 28 -7.25 3.68 5.41
N ILE A 29 -6.55 2.63 5.84
CA ILE A 29 -7.14 1.65 6.76
C ILE A 29 -7.54 2.31 8.09
N LYS A 30 -6.71 3.21 8.62
CA LYS A 30 -6.94 3.84 9.92
C LYS A 30 -7.97 4.97 9.86
N GLU A 31 -7.85 5.84 8.87
CA GLU A 31 -8.70 7.02 8.71
C GLU A 31 -9.94 6.69 7.87
N ASP A 32 -9.79 6.40 6.58
CA ASP A 32 -10.93 6.23 5.66
C ASP A 32 -11.81 5.02 5.99
N MET A 33 -11.21 3.93 6.49
CA MET A 33 -11.95 2.73 6.90
C MET A 33 -12.25 2.70 8.41
N GLU A 34 -11.86 3.74 9.14
CA GLU A 34 -12.08 3.91 10.58
C GLU A 34 -11.60 2.73 11.45
N PHE A 35 -10.64 1.94 10.97
CA PHE A 35 -10.13 0.79 11.71
C PHE A 35 -9.14 1.23 12.80
N ARG A 36 -9.66 1.50 13.99
CA ARG A 36 -8.85 1.96 15.15
C ARG A 36 -8.28 0.84 16.00
N ARG A 37 -8.98 -0.30 16.09
CA ARG A 37 -8.56 -1.44 16.91
C ARG A 37 -9.13 -2.75 16.39
N TYR A 38 -8.43 -3.84 16.68
CA TYR A 38 -8.97 -5.18 16.50
C TYR A 38 -10.17 -5.42 17.43
N LEU A 39 -11.21 -6.05 16.87
CA LEU A 39 -12.42 -6.42 17.60
C LEU A 39 -12.28 -7.81 18.22
N TYR A 40 -11.56 -8.69 17.55
CA TYR A 40 -11.31 -10.05 18.03
C TYR A 40 -10.01 -10.16 18.82
N ARG A 41 -9.91 -11.22 19.63
CA ARG A 41 -8.73 -11.52 20.47
C ARG A 41 -8.12 -12.86 20.11
N GLY A 42 -6.83 -13.00 20.41
CA GLY A 42 -6.02 -14.17 20.07
C GLY A 42 -5.47 -14.11 18.65
N ASN A 43 -4.25 -14.63 18.46
CA ASN A 43 -3.52 -14.47 17.20
C ASN A 43 -4.31 -14.97 15.99
N VAL A 44 -4.95 -16.13 16.07
CA VAL A 44 -5.73 -16.71 14.96
C VAL A 44 -6.85 -15.77 14.49
N ASN A 45 -7.64 -15.24 15.43
CA ASN A 45 -8.77 -14.37 15.08
C ASN A 45 -8.31 -12.99 14.63
N VAL A 46 -7.25 -12.46 15.24
CA VAL A 46 -6.61 -11.20 14.80
C VAL A 46 -6.09 -11.35 13.37
N THR A 47 -5.40 -12.45 13.05
CA THR A 47 -4.94 -12.74 11.69
C THR A 47 -6.10 -12.84 10.71
N ALA A 48 -7.18 -13.55 11.05
CA ALA A 48 -8.38 -13.62 10.21
C ALA A 48 -8.97 -12.23 9.96
N GLN A 49 -9.07 -11.38 10.99
CA GLN A 49 -9.53 -10.00 10.85
C GLN A 49 -8.60 -9.16 9.97
N SER A 50 -7.28 -9.29 10.13
CA SER A 50 -6.29 -8.61 9.28
C SER A 50 -6.44 -9.00 7.81
N ILE A 51 -6.68 -10.28 7.51
CA ILE A 51 -6.87 -10.78 6.14
C ILE A 51 -8.14 -10.18 5.53
N LEU A 52 -9.26 -10.23 6.25
CA LEU A 52 -10.53 -9.66 5.77
C LEU A 52 -10.41 -8.14 5.54
N LEU A 53 -9.75 -7.43 6.44
CA LEU A 53 -9.49 -6.00 6.31
C LEU A 53 -8.64 -5.70 5.06
N ALA A 54 -7.58 -6.47 4.81
CA ALA A 54 -6.74 -6.32 3.63
C ALA A 54 -7.50 -6.61 2.32
N ILE A 55 -8.39 -7.62 2.31
CA ILE A 55 -9.25 -7.91 1.15
C ILE A 55 -10.19 -6.73 0.89
N GLY A 56 -10.88 -6.23 1.92
CA GLY A 56 -11.78 -5.08 1.79
C GLY A 56 -11.06 -3.83 1.28
N TYR A 57 -9.89 -3.52 1.85
CA TYR A 57 -9.04 -2.42 1.39
C TYR A 57 -8.65 -2.58 -0.09
N ASN A 58 -8.22 -3.78 -0.51
CA ASN A 58 -7.77 -4.02 -1.88
C ASN A 58 -8.92 -3.89 -2.90
N ILE A 59 -10.13 -4.33 -2.55
CA ILE A 59 -11.33 -4.16 -3.39
C ILE A 59 -11.64 -2.67 -3.57
N ASN A 60 -11.69 -1.90 -2.47
CA ASN A 60 -11.94 -0.46 -2.52
C ASN A 60 -10.87 0.27 -3.34
N LYS A 61 -9.60 -0.06 -3.13
CA LYS A 61 -8.48 0.50 -3.90
C LYS A 61 -8.59 0.21 -5.39
N LEU A 62 -8.94 -1.03 -5.76
CA LEU A 62 -9.15 -1.42 -7.16
C LEU A 62 -10.33 -0.65 -7.76
N HIS A 63 -11.46 -0.59 -7.06
CA HIS A 63 -12.64 0.16 -7.49
C HIS A 63 -12.28 1.63 -7.79
N HIS A 64 -11.61 2.32 -6.86
CA HIS A 64 -11.18 3.70 -7.09
C HIS A 64 -10.15 3.86 -8.22
N LYS A 65 -9.28 2.86 -8.44
CA LYS A 65 -8.37 2.88 -9.59
C LYS A 65 -9.12 2.78 -10.92
N ILE A 66 -10.14 1.92 -10.99
CA ILE A 66 -10.99 1.77 -12.17
C ILE A 66 -11.74 3.07 -12.45
N GLN A 67 -12.42 3.62 -11.44
CA GLN A 67 -13.19 4.87 -11.58
C GLN A 67 -12.31 6.05 -12.03
N ALA A 68 -11.07 6.11 -11.57
CA ALA A 68 -10.13 7.16 -11.96
C ALA A 68 -9.35 6.87 -13.25
N GLY A 69 -9.61 5.77 -13.97
CA GLY A 69 -8.85 5.38 -15.16
C GLY A 69 -7.37 5.13 -14.91
N ARG A 70 -6.98 4.76 -13.68
CA ARG A 70 -5.59 4.54 -13.23
C ARG A 70 -5.20 3.06 -13.14
N THR A 71 -6.00 2.17 -13.70
CA THR A 71 -5.68 0.75 -13.81
C THR A 71 -4.39 0.57 -14.61
N GLY A 72 -3.49 -0.33 -14.17
CA GLY A 72 -2.16 -0.54 -14.79
C GLY A 72 -1.06 0.42 -14.31
N ARG A 73 -1.39 1.50 -13.57
CA ARG A 73 -0.37 2.35 -12.94
C ARG A 73 -0.01 1.81 -11.54
N HIS A 74 1.20 1.26 -11.44
CA HIS A 74 1.73 0.66 -10.20
C HIS A 74 2.81 1.51 -9.54
N LEU A 75 3.65 2.19 -10.33
CA LEU A 75 4.76 2.99 -9.83
C LEU A 75 4.53 4.49 -10.09
N PHE A 76 4.83 5.29 -9.10
CA PHE A 76 5.02 6.73 -9.20
C PHE A 76 6.44 7.02 -9.69
N PRO A 77 6.62 8.00 -10.59
CA PRO A 77 7.93 8.42 -11.05
C PRO A 77 8.69 9.11 -9.90
N LEU A 78 10.02 9.02 -9.93
CA LEU A 78 10.85 9.84 -9.06
C LEU A 78 10.59 11.32 -9.37
N LYS A 79 10.57 12.16 -8.33
CA LYS A 79 10.56 13.61 -8.54
C LYS A 79 11.88 14.00 -9.20
N GLN A 80 11.81 14.70 -10.33
CA GLN A 80 12.99 15.33 -10.89
C GLN A 80 13.35 16.50 -9.96
N THR A 81 14.56 16.48 -9.42
CA THR A 81 15.14 17.67 -8.81
C THR A 81 15.37 18.68 -9.93
N ALA A 82 14.81 19.87 -9.79
CA ALA A 82 15.04 21.00 -10.69
C ALA A 82 16.51 21.43 -10.68
#